data_AF-A0AA47M938-F1
#
_entry.id   AF-A0AA47M938-F1
#
_cell.length_a   1.000
_cell.length_b   1.000
_cell.length_c   1.000
_cell.angle_alpha   90.00
_cell.angle_beta   90.00
_cell.angle_gamma   90.00
#
_symmetry.space_group_name_H-M   'P 1'
#
loop_
_entity.id
_entity.type
_entity.pdbx_description
1 polymer ?
#
loop_
_entity_poly.entity_id
_entity_poly.type
_entity_poly.pdbx_seq_one_letter_code
_entity_poly.pdbx_strand_id
1 'polypeptide(L)'
;MQKSRLLKILIWHLHFYGLIIALDTRFKCQQGQRISRTTGKCEECPDDQYQPKENDSKQCETCTICSRKSGSAIQSICTKTSDTVCQCRQGFSPREEDSATCKCEVGSGKKMNVPPECRTCENGFYSSKIDSPCLAWTKCKQNKVRFTGNNTSDAVCDEAFDAWTPVATTPGLTEKTFFSIVHTSPSPSPEISSITRKLNPNNKTDKEEVDHRDLGVNLT
;
A
#
# COMPACT_ATOMS: atom_id res chain seq x y z
N MET A 1 -76.00 11.80 8.49
CA MET A 1 -75.40 10.47 8.22
C MET A 1 -73.94 10.50 7.74
N GLN A 2 -73.32 11.66 7.51
CA GLN A 2 -71.98 11.78 6.88
C GLN A 2 -70.79 11.59 7.85
N LYS A 3 -70.90 12.02 9.12
CA LYS A 3 -69.85 11.87 10.15
C LYS A 3 -69.52 10.41 10.51
N SER A 4 -70.53 9.54 10.54
CA SER A 4 -70.36 8.11 10.87
C SER A 4 -69.58 7.35 9.79
N ARG A 5 -69.71 7.77 8.52
CA ARG A 5 -68.94 7.20 7.41
C ARG A 5 -67.48 7.65 7.42
N LEU A 6 -67.21 8.92 7.73
CA LEU A 6 -65.84 9.44 7.83
C LEU A 6 -65.04 8.79 8.96
N LEU A 7 -65.66 8.59 10.12
CA LEU A 7 -65.01 7.96 11.27
C LEU A 7 -64.61 6.50 10.98
N LYS A 8 -65.47 5.75 10.29
CA LYS A 8 -65.19 4.36 9.88
C LYS A 8 -64.05 4.29 8.86
N ILE A 9 -63.98 5.23 7.93
CA ILE A 9 -62.90 5.32 6.92
C ILE A 9 -61.56 5.65 7.60
N LEU A 10 -61.54 6.57 8.57
CA LEU A 10 -60.34 6.91 9.33
C LEU A 10 -59.83 5.74 10.18
N ILE A 11 -60.73 5.02 10.85
CA ILE A 11 -60.38 3.82 11.63
C ILE A 11 -59.82 2.73 10.70
N TRP A 12 -60.43 2.51 9.54
CA TRP A 12 -59.93 1.54 8.56
C TRP A 12 -58.55 1.93 8.01
N HIS A 13 -58.34 3.21 7.70
CA HIS A 13 -57.02 3.70 7.29
C HIS A 13 -55.96 3.55 8.39
N LEU A 14 -56.28 3.85 9.65
CA LEU A 14 -55.34 3.71 10.77
C LEU A 14 -54.98 2.24 11.04
N HIS A 15 -55.94 1.31 10.93
CA HIS A 15 -55.64 -0.12 11.01
C HIS A 15 -54.86 -0.62 9.80
N PHE A 16 -55.16 -0.13 8.60
CA PHE A 16 -54.43 -0.48 7.39
C PHE A 16 -52.99 0.04 7.43
N TYR A 17 -52.76 1.31 7.77
CA TYR A 17 -51.41 1.87 7.96
C TYR A 17 -50.67 1.24 9.14
N GLY A 18 -51.36 0.91 10.24
CA GLY A 18 -50.77 0.19 11.37
C GLY A 18 -50.29 -1.22 11.03
N LEU A 19 -50.97 -1.91 10.12
CA LEU A 19 -50.55 -3.24 9.62
C LEU A 19 -49.34 -3.15 8.69
N ILE A 20 -49.25 -2.09 7.89
CA ILE A 20 -48.14 -1.87 6.94
C ILE A 20 -46.82 -1.59 7.68
N ILE A 21 -46.85 -0.98 8.87
CA ILE A 21 -45.64 -0.65 9.66
C ILE A 21 -45.03 -1.89 10.35
N ALA A 22 -45.74 -3.01 10.45
CA ALA A 22 -45.26 -4.22 11.12
C ALA A 22 -44.54 -5.24 10.21
N LEU A 23 -44.47 -4.99 8.89
CA LEU A 23 -43.99 -5.96 7.90
C LEU A 23 -42.55 -5.75 7.41
N ASP A 24 -41.85 -4.73 7.89
CA ASP A 24 -40.47 -4.42 7.47
C ASP A 24 -39.39 -4.97 8.42
N THR A 25 -39.69 -6.04 9.18
CA THR A 25 -38.60 -6.87 9.72
C THR A 25 -38.03 -7.70 8.57
N ARG A 26 -37.18 -7.07 7.73
CA ARG A 26 -36.43 -7.81 6.72
C ARG A 26 -35.66 -8.92 7.40
N PHE A 27 -35.87 -10.16 6.96
CA PHE A 27 -35.14 -11.32 7.43
C PHE A 27 -33.64 -11.08 7.31
N LYS A 28 -32.93 -11.06 8.45
CA LYS A 28 -31.48 -10.91 8.53
C LYS A 28 -30.85 -12.13 9.18
N CYS A 29 -29.69 -12.50 8.69
CA CYS A 29 -28.80 -13.47 9.28
C CYS A 29 -27.93 -12.83 10.36
N GLN A 30 -27.54 -13.64 11.34
CA GLN A 30 -26.66 -13.22 12.41
C GLN A 30 -25.23 -13.00 11.89
N GLN A 31 -24.38 -12.38 12.70
CA GLN A 31 -22.94 -12.32 12.39
C GLN A 31 -22.39 -13.74 12.14
N GLY A 32 -21.42 -13.85 11.25
CA GLY A 32 -20.86 -15.12 10.77
C GLY A 32 -21.77 -15.96 9.91
N GLN A 33 -22.91 -15.42 9.49
CA GLN A 33 -23.83 -16.08 8.56
C GLN A 33 -24.15 -15.21 7.36
N ARG A 34 -24.52 -15.87 6.26
CA ARG A 34 -25.05 -15.27 5.03
C ARG A 34 -26.33 -15.98 4.59
N ILE A 35 -27.09 -15.36 3.72
CA ILE A 35 -28.23 -15.99 3.04
C ILE A 35 -27.70 -17.01 2.01
N SER A 36 -28.12 -18.25 2.16
CA SER A 36 -27.91 -19.32 1.19
C SER A 36 -28.57 -18.99 -0.14
N ARG A 37 -27.80 -19.06 -1.24
CA ARG A 37 -28.34 -18.83 -2.59
C ARG A 37 -29.35 -19.90 -3.00
N THR A 38 -29.24 -21.09 -2.41
CA THR A 38 -30.07 -22.25 -2.75
C THR A 38 -31.31 -22.33 -1.90
N THR A 39 -31.18 -22.17 -0.58
CA THR A 39 -32.29 -22.39 0.36
C THR A 39 -32.99 -21.11 0.81
N GLY A 40 -32.37 -19.94 0.61
CA GLY A 40 -32.85 -18.66 1.14
C GLY A 40 -32.77 -18.54 2.67
N LYS A 41 -32.22 -19.54 3.37
CA LYS A 41 -32.00 -19.54 4.82
C LYS A 41 -30.60 -19.05 5.17
N CYS A 42 -30.39 -18.71 6.44
CA CYS A 42 -29.07 -18.39 6.94
C CYS A 42 -28.19 -19.65 7.02
N GLU A 43 -26.97 -19.53 6.53
CA GLU A 43 -25.91 -20.53 6.65
C GLU A 43 -24.60 -19.85 7.04
N GLU A 44 -23.69 -20.59 7.66
CA GLU A 44 -22.40 -20.04 8.10
C GLU A 44 -21.55 -19.55 6.92
N CYS A 45 -20.69 -18.58 7.21
CA CYS A 45 -19.67 -18.17 6.26
C CYS A 45 -18.75 -19.37 5.93
N PRO A 46 -18.33 -19.53 4.66
CA PRO A 46 -17.28 -20.45 4.29
C PRO A 46 -15.96 -20.19 5.04
N ASP A 47 -15.02 -21.12 4.95
CA ASP A 47 -13.66 -20.87 5.45
C ASP A 47 -13.02 -19.71 4.69
N ASP A 48 -12.12 -19.00 5.36
CA ASP A 48 -11.49 -17.76 4.88
C ASP A 48 -12.49 -16.63 4.54
N GLN A 49 -13.69 -16.68 5.14
CA GLN A 49 -14.68 -15.61 5.06
C GLN A 49 -15.32 -15.30 6.42
N TYR A 50 -15.74 -14.05 6.58
CA TYR A 50 -16.34 -13.56 7.79
C TYR A 50 -17.51 -12.60 7.53
N GLN A 51 -18.31 -12.37 8.55
CA GLN A 51 -19.39 -11.40 8.51
C GLN A 51 -19.56 -10.80 9.91
N PRO A 52 -19.20 -9.52 10.13
CA PRO A 52 -19.05 -8.97 11.47
C PRO A 52 -20.35 -8.51 12.12
N LYS A 53 -21.44 -8.42 11.34
CA LYS A 53 -22.71 -7.84 11.77
C LYS A 53 -23.88 -8.61 11.16
N GLU A 54 -25.07 -8.41 11.73
CA GLU A 54 -26.30 -8.89 11.12
C GLU A 54 -26.48 -8.32 9.72
N ASN A 55 -26.89 -9.17 8.78
CA ASN A 55 -26.92 -8.84 7.36
C ASN A 55 -27.98 -9.66 6.61
N ASP A 56 -28.33 -9.22 5.40
CA ASP A 56 -29.16 -9.96 4.44
C ASP A 56 -28.37 -10.30 3.16
N SER A 57 -27.04 -10.33 3.27
CA SER A 57 -26.13 -10.60 2.15
C SER A 57 -26.14 -12.08 1.77
N LYS A 58 -25.94 -12.37 0.48
CA LYS A 58 -25.71 -13.74 -0.03
C LYS A 58 -24.23 -14.12 -0.06
N GLN A 59 -23.35 -13.25 0.43
CA GLN A 59 -21.89 -13.37 0.39
C GLN A 59 -21.31 -12.87 1.71
N CYS A 60 -20.29 -13.56 2.21
CA CYS A 60 -19.49 -13.08 3.34
C CYS A 60 -18.29 -12.29 2.80
N GLU A 61 -17.69 -11.47 3.65
CA GLU A 61 -16.45 -10.75 3.37
C GLU A 61 -15.28 -11.74 3.36
N THR A 62 -14.30 -11.55 2.47
CA THR A 62 -13.10 -12.39 2.42
C THR A 62 -12.13 -11.93 3.48
N CYS A 63 -11.50 -12.86 4.19
CA CYS A 63 -10.51 -12.52 5.19
C CYS A 63 -9.27 -11.88 4.55
N THR A 64 -8.71 -10.87 5.22
CA THR A 64 -7.45 -10.23 4.87
C THR A 64 -6.30 -11.24 4.94
N ILE A 65 -5.40 -11.19 3.96
CA ILE A 65 -4.25 -12.09 3.86
C ILE A 65 -2.98 -11.37 4.35
N CYS A 66 -2.42 -11.84 5.46
CA CYS A 66 -1.11 -11.35 5.94
C CYS A 66 0.01 -12.21 5.33
N SER A 67 0.99 -11.58 4.68
CA SER A 67 2.07 -12.28 4.01
C SER A 67 3.44 -11.80 4.47
N ARG A 68 4.30 -12.75 4.82
CA ARG A 68 5.71 -12.43 5.09
C ARG A 68 6.40 -11.83 3.87
N LYS A 69 5.96 -12.12 2.64
CA LYS A 69 6.49 -11.52 1.39
C LYS A 69 6.15 -10.02 1.29
N SER A 70 5.00 -9.59 1.81
CA SER A 70 4.59 -8.17 1.88
C SER A 70 5.08 -7.47 3.16
N GLY A 71 5.85 -8.15 4.01
CA GLY A 71 6.40 -7.59 5.25
C GLY A 71 5.44 -7.64 6.44
N SER A 72 4.27 -8.28 6.31
CA SER A 72 3.29 -8.43 7.39
C SER A 72 3.33 -9.82 8.03
N ALA A 73 2.65 -9.96 9.16
CA ALA A 73 2.40 -11.20 9.87
C ALA A 73 0.99 -11.18 10.47
N ILE A 74 0.42 -12.35 10.73
CA ILE A 74 -0.88 -12.48 11.39
C ILE A 74 -0.73 -12.05 12.85
N GLN A 75 -1.53 -11.08 13.27
CA GLN A 75 -1.71 -10.70 14.68
C GLN A 75 -2.91 -11.43 15.29
N SER A 76 -4.01 -11.56 14.53
CA SER A 76 -5.19 -12.35 14.89
C SER A 76 -5.70 -13.10 13.67
N ILE A 77 -6.05 -14.36 13.84
CA ILE A 77 -6.61 -15.20 12.78
C ILE A 77 -8.05 -14.75 12.44
N CYS A 78 -8.47 -15.03 11.21
CA CYS A 78 -9.85 -14.84 10.81
C CYS A 78 -10.79 -15.79 11.55
N THR A 79 -12.00 -15.32 11.84
CA THR A 79 -13.11 -16.14 12.35
C THR A 79 -14.34 -15.89 11.51
N LYS A 80 -15.42 -16.66 11.70
CA LYS A 80 -16.68 -16.39 10.98
C LYS A 80 -17.21 -14.98 11.27
N THR A 81 -16.85 -14.35 12.39
CA THR A 81 -17.37 -13.05 12.81
C THR A 81 -16.36 -11.91 12.76
N SER A 82 -15.09 -12.18 12.44
CA SER A 82 -14.04 -11.16 12.47
C SER A 82 -13.00 -11.41 11.40
N ASP A 83 -12.53 -10.34 10.78
CA ASP A 83 -11.43 -10.40 9.83
C ASP A 83 -10.12 -10.86 10.49
N THR A 84 -9.18 -11.32 9.67
CA THR A 84 -7.76 -11.41 10.04
C THR A 84 -7.25 -10.02 10.38
N VAL A 85 -6.49 -9.90 11.47
CA VAL A 85 -5.75 -8.66 11.77
C VAL A 85 -4.28 -8.88 11.41
N CYS A 86 -3.76 -8.05 10.52
CA CYS A 86 -2.34 -8.07 10.15
C CYS A 86 -1.55 -7.04 10.97
N GLN A 87 -0.25 -7.32 11.12
CA GLN A 87 0.70 -6.38 11.69
C GLN A 87 1.99 -6.38 10.88
N CYS A 88 2.56 -5.21 10.67
CA CYS A 88 3.88 -5.10 10.04
C CYS A 88 4.98 -5.66 10.92
N ARG A 89 5.86 -6.46 10.30
CA ARG A 89 7.02 -7.02 10.98
C ARG A 89 8.01 -5.92 11.33
N GLN A 90 8.90 -6.22 12.28
CA GLN A 90 9.92 -5.28 12.74
C GLN A 90 10.68 -4.63 11.58
N GLY A 91 10.84 -3.31 11.68
CA GLY A 91 11.51 -2.48 10.68
C GLY A 91 10.59 -2.00 9.55
N PHE A 92 9.42 -2.60 9.36
CA PHE A 92 8.43 -2.16 8.38
C PHE A 92 7.35 -1.27 9.01
N SER A 93 6.75 -0.40 8.20
CA SER A 93 5.57 0.38 8.55
C SER A 93 4.38 0.01 7.65
N PRO A 94 3.13 0.25 8.10
CA PRO A 94 1.96 0.01 7.27
C PRO A 94 1.97 0.87 6.00
N ARG A 95 1.63 0.26 4.87
CA ARG A 95 1.30 1.01 3.64
C ARG A 95 -0.14 1.51 3.69
N GLU A 96 -1.03 0.70 4.24
CA GLU A 96 -2.46 0.92 4.38
C GLU A 96 -2.90 0.59 5.83
N GLU A 97 -4.12 0.96 6.21
CA GLU A 97 -4.62 0.81 7.58
C GLU A 97 -4.70 -0.65 8.04
N ASP A 98 -5.00 -1.58 7.12
CA ASP A 98 -5.13 -3.01 7.39
C ASP A 98 -3.80 -3.71 7.73
N SER A 99 -2.67 -3.03 7.51
CA SER A 99 -1.31 -3.55 7.71
C SER A 99 -1.03 -4.88 6.96
N ALA A 100 -1.82 -5.22 5.94
CA ALA A 100 -1.62 -6.41 5.12
C ALA A 100 -0.40 -6.27 4.20
N THR A 101 -0.18 -5.04 3.72
CA THR A 101 1.01 -4.64 2.95
C THR A 101 1.83 -3.64 3.74
N CYS A 102 3.13 -3.94 3.88
CA CYS A 102 4.06 -3.11 4.64
C CYS A 102 5.17 -2.59 3.74
N LYS A 103 5.71 -1.43 4.12
CA LYS A 103 6.74 -0.71 3.38
C LYS A 103 7.99 -0.51 4.24
N CYS A 104 9.14 -0.42 3.58
CA CYS A 104 10.39 -0.01 4.21
C CYS A 104 10.58 1.48 4.00
N GLU A 105 10.60 2.27 5.08
CA GLU A 105 10.63 3.74 4.98
C GLU A 105 11.96 4.28 4.46
N VAL A 106 11.92 5.52 3.97
CA VAL A 106 13.13 6.32 3.73
C VAL A 106 14.01 6.34 4.98
N GLY A 107 15.32 6.20 4.83
CA GLY A 107 16.21 5.99 5.97
C GLY A 107 16.48 4.52 6.31
N SER A 108 15.67 3.61 5.76
CA SER A 108 15.81 2.16 5.93
C SER A 108 15.93 1.46 4.58
N GLY A 109 16.67 0.36 4.56
CA GLY A 109 16.93 -0.45 3.37
C GLY A 109 16.17 -1.76 3.40
N LYS A 110 15.48 -2.07 2.29
CA LYS A 110 14.84 -3.37 2.05
C LYS A 110 15.84 -4.33 1.43
N LYS A 111 16.10 -5.45 2.09
CA LYS A 111 16.89 -6.56 1.55
C LYS A 111 16.01 -7.45 0.66
N MET A 112 16.60 -7.98 -0.41
CA MET A 112 15.91 -8.85 -1.38
C MET A 112 15.80 -10.32 -0.93
N ASN A 113 15.90 -10.62 0.36
CA ASN A 113 15.69 -11.97 0.89
C ASN A 113 14.20 -12.35 0.93
N VAL A 114 13.91 -13.64 1.07
CA VAL A 114 12.55 -14.16 1.26
C VAL A 114 12.50 -14.89 2.61
N PRO A 115 11.79 -14.35 3.62
CA PRO A 115 11.03 -13.11 3.58
C PRO A 115 11.93 -11.86 3.64
N PRO A 116 11.53 -10.70 3.08
CA PRO A 116 12.36 -9.50 3.04
C PRO A 116 12.60 -8.93 4.43
N GLU A 117 13.79 -8.38 4.67
CA GLU A 117 14.11 -7.61 5.88
C GLU A 117 14.19 -6.12 5.57
N CYS A 118 13.71 -5.28 6.50
CA CYS A 118 13.89 -3.84 6.46
C CYS A 118 14.66 -3.40 7.71
N ARG A 119 15.74 -2.64 7.53
CA ARG A 119 16.57 -2.14 8.63
C ARG A 119 17.03 -0.72 8.33
N THR A 120 17.21 0.10 9.35
CA THR A 120 17.80 1.44 9.22
C THR A 120 19.18 1.35 8.58
N CYS A 121 19.48 2.25 7.64
CA CYS A 121 20.80 2.29 7.00
C CYS A 121 21.88 2.69 8.01
N GLU A 122 22.95 1.90 8.04
CA GLU A 122 24.11 2.16 8.88
C GLU A 122 24.89 3.39 8.39
N ASN A 123 25.77 3.93 9.24
CA ASN A 123 26.61 5.06 8.87
C ASN A 123 27.45 4.74 7.62
N GLY A 124 27.48 5.67 6.66
CA GLY A 124 28.09 5.43 5.35
C GLY A 124 27.10 4.91 4.30
N PHE A 125 25.83 4.70 4.65
CA PHE A 125 24.78 4.28 3.73
C PHE A 125 23.52 5.14 3.86
N TYR A 126 22.72 5.18 2.78
CA TYR A 126 21.47 5.91 2.71
C TYR A 126 20.41 5.16 1.89
N SER A 127 19.14 5.48 2.11
CA SER A 127 18.00 5.03 1.30
C SER A 127 17.03 6.19 1.16
N SER A 128 16.90 6.73 -0.05
CA SER A 128 16.12 7.94 -0.34
C SER A 128 14.70 7.66 -0.85
N LYS A 129 14.34 6.39 -1.06
CA LYS A 129 13.03 5.98 -1.57
C LYS A 129 12.43 4.89 -0.69
N ILE A 130 11.10 4.83 -0.65
CA ILE A 130 10.39 3.73 0.00
C ILE A 130 10.76 2.43 -0.71
N ASP A 131 10.97 1.36 0.07
CA ASP A 131 11.32 0.02 -0.39
C ASP A 131 12.64 -0.09 -1.17
N SER A 132 13.51 0.96 -1.18
CA SER A 132 14.86 0.85 -1.76
C SER A 132 15.85 0.15 -0.81
N PRO A 133 16.92 -0.48 -1.33
CA PRO A 133 18.01 -0.95 -0.50
C PRO A 133 18.84 0.23 0.05
N CYS A 134 19.65 -0.02 1.08
CA CYS A 134 20.68 0.94 1.50
C CYS A 134 21.81 0.98 0.47
N LEU A 135 22.12 2.18 -0.02
CA LEU A 135 23.21 2.47 -0.95
C LEU A 135 24.36 3.13 -0.19
N ALA A 136 25.61 2.84 -0.56
CA ALA A 136 26.75 3.50 0.05
C ALA A 136 26.79 4.98 -0.32
N TRP A 137 27.25 5.83 0.59
CA TRP A 137 27.48 7.24 0.27
C TRP A 137 28.54 7.39 -0.82
N THR A 138 28.36 8.41 -1.65
CA THR A 138 29.35 8.87 -2.61
C THR A 138 30.66 9.23 -1.88
N LYS A 139 31.77 8.67 -2.36
CA LYS A 139 33.09 8.95 -1.81
C LYS A 139 33.68 10.19 -2.47
N CYS A 140 33.69 11.30 -1.74
CA CYS A 140 34.34 12.53 -2.20
C CYS A 140 35.87 12.43 -2.12
N LYS A 141 36.56 13.22 -2.95
CA LYS A 141 38.01 13.45 -2.79
C LYS A 141 38.27 14.09 -1.41
N GLN A 142 39.48 13.91 -0.88
CA GLN A 142 39.87 14.40 0.46
C GLN A 142 39.50 15.88 0.64
N ASN A 143 38.79 16.19 1.73
CA ASN A 143 38.33 17.53 2.10
C ASN A 143 37.45 18.24 1.05
N LYS A 144 36.75 17.49 0.19
CA LYS A 144 35.80 18.00 -0.81
C LYS A 144 34.37 17.53 -0.55
N VAL A 145 33.98 17.36 0.71
CA VAL A 145 32.59 17.04 1.10
C VAL A 145 31.87 18.35 1.40
N ARG A 146 30.85 18.67 0.61
CA ARG A 146 29.99 19.83 0.82
C ARG A 146 28.91 19.55 1.87
N PHE A 147 28.25 18.40 1.71
CA PHE A 147 27.24 17.91 2.64
C PHE A 147 27.54 16.47 2.98
N THR A 148 27.65 16.18 4.28
CA THR A 148 27.76 14.81 4.77
C THR A 148 26.45 14.07 4.50
N GLY A 149 26.55 12.83 4.04
CA GLY A 149 25.39 11.96 3.90
C GLY A 149 24.76 11.64 5.26
N ASN A 150 23.55 11.12 5.23
CA ASN A 150 22.88 10.54 6.39
C ASN A 150 22.12 9.28 5.93
N ASN A 151 21.25 8.71 6.76
CA ASN A 151 20.50 7.51 6.38
C ASN A 151 19.45 7.77 5.26
N THR A 152 19.02 9.01 5.01
CA THR A 152 18.01 9.37 3.99
C THR A 152 18.59 10.00 2.73
N SER A 153 19.79 10.58 2.78
CA SER A 153 20.42 11.29 1.67
C SER A 153 21.90 10.94 1.49
N ASP A 154 22.35 10.97 0.24
CA ASP A 154 23.75 10.77 -0.12
C ASP A 154 24.65 11.93 0.35
N ALA A 155 25.95 11.69 0.43
CA ALA A 155 26.95 12.73 0.55
C ALA A 155 27.06 13.52 -0.77
N VAL A 156 27.23 14.83 -0.67
CA VAL A 156 27.41 15.73 -1.82
C VAL A 156 28.83 16.26 -1.79
N CYS A 157 29.54 16.13 -2.91
CA CYS A 157 30.91 16.62 -3.04
C CYS A 157 30.92 18.07 -3.55
N ASP A 158 31.94 18.82 -3.15
CA ASP A 158 32.26 20.08 -3.83
C ASP A 158 32.79 19.74 -5.22
N GLU A 159 32.12 20.25 -6.25
CA GLU A 159 32.73 20.32 -7.57
C GLU A 159 33.84 21.37 -7.49
N ALA A 160 35.08 20.92 -7.36
CA ALA A 160 36.19 21.76 -7.76
C ALA A 160 35.95 22.04 -9.25
N PHE A 161 35.56 23.27 -9.60
CA PHE A 161 35.90 23.78 -10.90
C PHE A 161 37.42 23.66 -10.97
N ASP A 162 37.91 22.60 -11.61
CA ASP A 162 39.27 22.56 -12.10
C ASP A 162 39.32 23.69 -13.14
N ALA A 163 39.59 24.90 -12.65
CA ALA A 163 39.98 26.01 -13.49
C ALA A 163 41.26 25.55 -14.15
N TRP A 164 41.10 24.92 -15.32
CA TRP A 164 42.13 24.83 -16.33
C TRP A 164 42.49 26.27 -16.65
N THR A 165 43.43 26.81 -15.90
CA THR A 165 44.19 27.97 -16.33
C THR A 165 45.16 27.43 -17.38
N PRO A 166 44.96 27.72 -18.68
CA PRO A 166 46.07 27.54 -19.60
C PRO A 166 47.14 28.51 -19.13
N VAL A 167 48.24 27.97 -18.61
CA VAL A 167 49.49 28.72 -18.41
C VAL A 167 49.95 29.14 -19.80
N ALA A 168 49.55 30.35 -20.21
CA ALA A 168 50.10 31.00 -21.37
C ALA A 168 51.38 31.74 -20.93
N THR A 169 52.51 31.03 -20.94
CA THR A 169 53.84 31.66 -20.92
C THR A 169 54.29 31.91 -22.34
N THR A 170 53.95 33.04 -22.95
CA THR A 170 54.83 33.76 -23.89
C THR A 170 54.33 35.20 -24.11
N PRO A 171 55.20 36.22 -24.09
CA PRO A 171 54.80 37.60 -24.40
C PRO A 171 54.83 37.85 -25.92
N GLY A 172 53.78 38.44 -26.49
CA GLY A 172 53.81 38.95 -27.86
C GLY A 172 52.45 39.19 -28.51
N LEU A 173 51.94 40.42 -28.35
CA LEU A 173 51.14 41.23 -29.30
C LEU A 173 49.83 40.67 -29.93
N THR A 174 48.71 41.31 -29.53
CA THR A 174 47.51 41.74 -30.30
C THR A 174 46.79 40.69 -31.18
N GLU A 175 45.48 40.43 -31.02
CA GLU A 175 44.38 41.37 -31.23
C GLU A 175 43.09 40.96 -30.49
N LYS A 176 42.23 41.96 -30.27
CA LYS A 176 40.89 41.88 -29.69
C LYS A 176 39.97 40.99 -30.51
N THR A 177 39.22 40.10 -29.86
CA THR A 177 37.83 39.87 -30.26
C THR A 177 36.98 39.46 -29.05
N PHE A 178 36.07 40.35 -28.67
CA PHE A 178 35.00 40.06 -27.71
C PHE A 178 34.00 39.12 -28.39
N PHE A 179 33.75 37.96 -27.79
CA PHE A 179 32.54 37.20 -28.05
C PHE A 179 31.79 36.99 -26.73
N SER A 180 30.72 37.77 -26.54
CA SER A 180 29.70 37.53 -25.54
C SER A 180 29.00 36.21 -25.85
N ILE A 181 29.10 35.22 -24.96
CA ILE A 181 28.26 34.03 -25.03
C ILE A 181 27.12 34.19 -24.03
N VAL A 182 25.94 34.33 -24.61
CA VAL A 182 24.62 34.34 -23.96
C VAL A 182 24.46 33.06 -23.13
N HIS A 183 24.20 33.21 -21.83
CA HIS A 183 23.74 32.12 -20.99
C HIS A 183 22.29 31.78 -21.37
N THR A 184 22.09 30.70 -22.11
CA THR A 184 20.78 30.04 -22.23
C THR A 184 20.82 28.75 -21.42
N SER A 185 20.17 28.77 -20.26
CA SER A 185 19.86 27.56 -19.49
C SER A 185 18.88 26.66 -20.28
N PRO A 186 19.10 25.34 -20.35
CA PRO A 186 18.03 24.41 -20.67
C PRO A 186 17.36 23.92 -19.38
N SER A 187 16.10 24.31 -19.20
CA SER A 187 15.14 23.58 -18.38
C SER A 187 14.76 22.27 -19.08
N PRO A 188 14.74 21.11 -18.41
CA PRO A 188 14.08 19.93 -18.92
C PRO A 188 12.70 19.78 -18.27
N SER A 189 11.65 19.93 -19.08
CA SER A 189 10.34 19.33 -18.83
C SER A 189 10.15 18.12 -19.77
N PRO A 190 9.39 17.09 -19.35
CA PRO A 190 9.47 15.75 -19.95
C PRO A 190 8.43 15.57 -21.07
N GLU A 191 8.85 15.01 -22.20
CA GLU A 191 7.94 14.42 -23.19
C GLU A 191 7.79 12.91 -22.95
N ILE A 192 6.52 12.53 -22.81
CA ILE A 192 6.01 11.17 -22.68
C ILE A 192 6.14 10.48 -24.04
N SER A 193 6.89 9.38 -24.11
CA SER A 193 6.87 8.49 -25.28
C SER A 193 6.26 7.14 -24.88
N SER A 194 5.06 6.93 -25.38
CA SER A 194 4.27 5.72 -25.33
C SER A 194 4.86 4.65 -26.24
N ILE A 195 5.46 3.60 -25.65
CA ILE A 195 5.82 2.38 -26.38
C ILE A 195 4.87 1.26 -25.96
N THR A 196 3.90 0.97 -26.83
CA THR A 196 3.06 -0.22 -26.79
C THR A 196 3.91 -1.45 -27.07
N ARG A 197 4.01 -2.38 -26.11
CA ARG A 197 4.43 -3.77 -26.39
C ARG A 197 3.30 -4.74 -26.07
N LYS A 198 3.02 -5.57 -27.07
CA LYS A 198 1.94 -6.54 -27.19
C LYS A 198 1.95 -7.57 -26.05
N LEU A 199 0.76 -7.84 -25.52
CA LEU A 199 0.43 -9.03 -24.73
C LEU A 199 0.64 -10.28 -25.58
N ASN A 200 1.43 -11.23 -25.08
CA ASN A 200 1.41 -12.63 -25.54
C ASN A 200 0.61 -13.46 -24.52
N PRO A 201 -0.56 -14.01 -24.89
CA PRO A 201 -1.39 -14.82 -24.01
C PRO A 201 -0.97 -16.28 -24.16
N ASN A 202 -0.03 -16.73 -23.31
CA ASN A 202 0.17 -18.14 -22.98
C ASN A 202 1.24 -18.25 -21.89
N ASN A 203 0.86 -18.10 -20.62
CA ASN A 203 1.41 -19.00 -19.62
C ASN A 203 0.39 -19.26 -18.50
N LYS A 204 0.28 -20.55 -18.19
CA LYS A 204 -0.78 -21.21 -17.45
C LYS A 204 -0.33 -21.39 -16.02
N THR A 205 -1.14 -20.85 -15.11
CA THR A 205 -1.45 -21.35 -13.77
C THR A 205 -0.35 -22.10 -13.00
N ASP A 206 0.27 -21.43 -12.04
CA ASP A 206 0.82 -22.10 -10.85
C ASP A 206 0.03 -21.65 -9.63
N LYS A 207 -0.64 -22.63 -9.00
CA LYS A 207 -1.31 -22.50 -7.71
C LYS A 207 -0.20 -22.48 -6.65
N GLU A 208 -0.09 -21.41 -5.86
CA GLU A 208 0.79 -21.42 -4.70
C GLU A 208 0.04 -21.98 -3.48
N GLU A 209 0.62 -23.04 -2.94
CA GLU A 209 0.18 -23.89 -1.84
C GLU A 209 0.23 -23.14 -0.50
N VAL A 210 -0.84 -23.23 0.28
CA VAL A 210 -0.92 -22.72 1.65
C VAL A 210 -0.08 -23.64 2.55
N ASP A 211 1.03 -23.13 3.08
CA ASP A 211 1.89 -23.83 4.04
C ASP A 211 1.19 -23.91 5.41
N HIS A 212 0.39 -24.97 5.61
CA HIS A 212 -0.09 -25.38 6.92
C HIS A 212 1.00 -26.15 7.66
N ARG A 213 1.98 -25.44 8.22
CA ARG A 213 2.88 -25.97 9.25
C ARG A 213 3.09 -24.94 10.35
N ASP A 214 2.15 -24.93 11.30
CA ASP A 214 2.47 -24.75 12.73
C ASP A 214 1.19 -24.92 13.57
N LEU A 215 0.84 -26.18 13.84
CA LEU A 215 0.05 -26.57 14.99
C LEU A 215 0.87 -27.55 15.82
N GLY A 216 1.93 -27.03 16.43
CA GLY A 216 2.52 -27.62 17.62
C GLY A 216 1.61 -27.31 18.81
N VAL A 217 0.57 -28.11 18.98
CA VAL A 217 -0.25 -28.14 20.20
C VAL A 217 0.63 -28.64 21.34
N ASN A 218 1.00 -27.77 22.26
CA ASN A 218 1.52 -28.17 23.56
C ASN A 218 0.35 -28.06 24.56
N LEU A 219 -0.24 -29.21 24.87
CA LEU A 219 -1.17 -29.37 25.98
C LEU A 219 -0.33 -29.50 27.26
N THR A 220 -0.47 -28.52 28.16
CA THR A 220 -0.20 -28.64 29.60
C THR A 220 -1.42 -28.17 30.35
#